data_AF-A0A7S1TY72-F1
#
_entry.id   AF-A0A7S1TY72-F1
#
_cell.length_a   1.000
_cell.length_b   1.000
_cell.length_c   1.000
_cell.angle_alpha   90.00
_cell.angle_beta   90.00
_cell.angle_gamma   90.00
#
_symmetry.space_group_name_H-M   'P 1'
#
loop_
_entity.id
_entity.type
_entity.pdbx_description
1 polymer ?
#
loop_
_entity_poly.entity_id
_entity_poly.type
_entity_poly.pdbx_seq_one_letter_code
_entity_poly.pdbx_strand_id
1 'polypeptide(L)'
;MPARGSMATEASPLLGASNGDGNGTEAAQQPPRRYNLRTALGVSGLVITLCLMAAIVVSTYPAQKNANSLTPGSDPGSVPFEAVDHPQKPSTLWGSITRPYPTGAWWLNLVVGDGDQQAVAHPYAFKTTSKGLAVSYSAYRRVMSDKSVVDIFGEDWTFGASAAVLDHYMVRYDLLTAHMYFVCAEAGSFKALLAKGSPYATVEYTRATPELKPLAPIVSVNGEAEDAMDSYEKLVSGTRFEVLLGNGQKWLIYASAPIAFNVNKSGLTAVEAYRGVLRAAFVPHGCESEMSALLDAYANGVPVAGTVTVDYGQEGEAASQPGEPA
;
A
#
# COMPACT_ATOMS: atom_id res chain seq x y z
N MET A 1 -30.04 25.62 28.83
CA MET A 1 -30.20 24.98 30.16
C MET A 1 -31.69 24.74 30.38
N PRO A 2 -32.13 23.58 30.89
CA PRO A 2 -31.47 22.79 31.92
C PRO A 2 -30.84 21.48 31.42
N ALA A 3 -29.95 20.98 32.27
CA ALA A 3 -29.13 19.79 32.11
C ALA A 3 -29.66 18.63 32.96
N ARG A 4 -29.41 17.40 32.49
CA ARG A 4 -29.21 16.12 33.21
C ARG A 4 -28.96 15.10 32.09
N GLY A 5 -27.84 14.41 31.93
CA GLY A 5 -26.91 13.87 32.91
C GLY A 5 -27.26 12.40 33.15
N SER A 6 -26.64 11.49 32.40
CA SER A 6 -26.33 10.13 32.89
C SER A 6 -25.27 9.48 32.02
N MET A 7 -24.19 9.08 32.69
CA MET A 7 -23.23 8.08 32.24
C MET A 7 -23.94 6.77 31.90
N ALA A 8 -23.39 6.02 30.94
CA ALA A 8 -23.47 4.57 30.96
C ALA A 8 -22.11 4.00 30.54
N THR A 9 -21.70 3.04 31.35
CA THR A 9 -20.40 2.43 31.53
C THR A 9 -20.19 1.27 30.56
N GLU A 10 -18.91 0.95 30.40
CA GLU A 10 -18.25 -0.25 29.86
C GLU A 10 -19.03 -1.54 29.56
N ALA A 11 -18.41 -2.28 28.62
CA ALA A 11 -18.21 -3.73 28.58
C ALA A 11 -18.98 -4.48 27.47
N SER A 12 -18.29 -4.67 26.34
CA SER A 12 -18.57 -5.76 25.39
C SER A 12 -18.05 -7.08 25.98
N PRO A 13 -18.90 -8.12 26.14
CA PRO A 13 -18.46 -9.42 26.62
C PRO A 13 -17.98 -10.30 25.45
N LEU A 14 -16.73 -10.76 25.54
CA LEU A 14 -16.26 -11.95 24.83
C LEU A 14 -16.76 -13.20 25.59
N LEU A 15 -17.39 -14.10 24.82
CA LEU A 15 -17.58 -15.53 25.07
C LEU A 15 -18.49 -15.97 26.25
N GLY A 16 -19.63 -16.55 25.87
CA GLY A 16 -20.20 -17.73 26.54
C GLY A 16 -21.65 -17.62 27.00
N ALA A 17 -22.58 -18.15 26.21
CA ALA A 17 -23.62 -19.10 26.65
C ALA A 17 -24.63 -19.36 25.52
N SER A 18 -24.62 -20.59 24.99
CA SER A 18 -25.70 -21.18 24.20
C SER A 18 -26.21 -22.39 24.99
N ASN A 19 -27.44 -22.29 25.51
CA ASN A 19 -28.30 -23.42 25.87
C ASN A 19 -29.35 -23.52 24.75
N GLY A 20 -29.81 -24.64 24.23
CA GLY A 20 -29.67 -26.07 24.53
C GLY A 20 -30.80 -26.78 23.76
N ASP A 21 -30.61 -28.03 23.37
CA ASP A 21 -31.62 -29.11 23.45
C ASP A 21 -31.10 -30.38 22.76
N GLY A 22 -31.19 -31.50 23.49
CA GLY A 22 -30.54 -32.75 23.16
C GLY A 22 -31.44 -33.80 22.51
N ASN A 23 -30.80 -34.88 22.06
CA ASN A 23 -31.28 -36.25 22.27
C ASN A 23 -30.10 -37.23 22.13
N GLY A 24 -30.03 -38.22 23.02
CA GLY A 24 -28.80 -38.99 23.32
C GLY A 24 -28.56 -40.26 22.49
N THR A 25 -27.34 -40.80 22.62
CA THR A 25 -27.03 -42.20 22.98
C THR A 25 -25.51 -42.41 23.14
N GLU A 26 -25.17 -43.43 23.92
CA GLU A 26 -23.93 -43.67 24.67
C GLU A 26 -22.65 -43.97 23.86
N ALA A 27 -21.48 -43.58 24.41
CA ALA A 27 -20.34 -44.48 24.59
C ALA A 27 -19.28 -43.88 25.54
N ALA A 28 -18.77 -44.73 26.42
CA ALA A 28 -17.94 -44.45 27.59
C ALA A 28 -16.63 -43.66 27.34
N GLN A 29 -16.40 -42.65 28.19
CA GLN A 29 -15.15 -41.90 28.30
C GLN A 29 -14.09 -42.70 29.10
N GLN A 30 -12.95 -42.97 28.47
CA GLN A 30 -11.73 -43.41 29.16
C GLN A 30 -11.06 -42.23 29.88
N PRO A 31 -10.49 -42.43 31.09
CA PRO A 31 -9.83 -41.38 31.84
C PRO A 31 -8.48 -40.98 31.24
N PRO A 32 -7.99 -39.75 31.52
CA PRO A 32 -6.78 -39.20 30.92
C PRO A 32 -5.53 -39.98 31.31
N ARG A 33 -4.72 -40.34 30.30
CA ARG A 33 -3.41 -40.97 30.47
C ARG A 33 -2.49 -40.06 31.30
N ARG A 34 -2.20 -40.51 32.52
CA ARG A 34 -1.06 -40.05 33.33
C ARG A 34 0.24 -40.43 32.62
N TYR A 35 1.03 -39.45 32.20
CA TYR A 35 2.45 -39.68 31.92
C TYR A 35 3.24 -39.50 33.21
N ASN A 36 3.87 -40.59 33.63
CA ASN A 36 4.66 -40.69 34.84
C ASN A 36 5.93 -39.84 34.73
N LEU A 37 6.08 -38.87 35.63
CA LEU A 37 7.32 -38.18 35.89
C LEU A 37 8.19 -39.10 36.77
N ARG A 38 9.11 -39.86 36.15
CA ARG A 38 10.19 -40.53 36.87
C ARG A 38 11.52 -40.33 36.13
N THR A 39 12.36 -39.51 36.77
CA THR A 39 13.82 -39.68 36.92
C THR A 39 14.65 -40.02 35.67
N ALA A 40 15.30 -38.99 35.13
CA ALA A 40 16.63 -39.09 34.54
C ALA A 40 17.50 -37.93 35.07
N LEU A 41 17.89 -38.06 36.34
CA LEU A 41 18.97 -37.27 36.93
C LEU A 41 20.28 -37.88 36.44
N GLY A 42 21.08 -37.08 35.74
CA GLY A 42 22.48 -37.38 35.47
C GLY A 42 22.83 -37.47 34.00
N VAL A 43 22.94 -36.32 33.31
CA VAL A 43 24.14 -35.90 32.54
C VAL A 43 24.09 -34.36 32.38
N SER A 44 23.89 -33.61 33.47
CA SER A 44 23.73 -32.14 33.40
C SER A 44 24.75 -31.37 34.24
N GLY A 45 25.88 -32.01 34.56
CA GLY A 45 26.93 -31.44 35.42
C GLY A 45 28.23 -31.07 34.69
N LEU A 46 28.40 -31.44 33.41
CA LEU A 46 29.67 -31.23 32.69
C LEU A 46 29.59 -30.18 31.57
N VAL A 47 28.40 -29.74 31.17
CA VAL A 47 28.21 -28.77 30.07
C VAL A 47 28.09 -27.32 30.59
N ILE A 48 27.68 -27.12 31.85
CA ILE A 48 27.53 -25.78 32.44
C ILE A 48 28.88 -25.18 32.85
N THR A 49 29.89 -26.00 33.11
CA THR A 49 31.24 -25.53 33.49
C THR A 49 32.08 -25.09 32.28
N LEU A 50 31.75 -25.54 31.06
CA LEU A 50 32.46 -25.10 29.85
C LEU A 50 31.91 -23.78 29.29
N CYS A 51 30.65 -23.44 29.57
CA CYS A 51 30.05 -22.17 29.16
C CYS A 51 30.39 -20.98 30.08
N LEU A 52 30.84 -21.23 31.31
CA LEU A 52 31.26 -20.17 32.23
C LEU A 52 32.76 -19.80 32.13
N MET A 53 33.58 -20.61 31.45
CA MET A 53 35.00 -20.31 31.18
C MET A 53 35.25 -19.67 29.80
N ALA A 54 34.23 -19.55 28.95
CA ALA A 54 34.30 -18.78 27.71
C ALA A 54 33.97 -17.28 27.89
N ALA A 55 33.59 -16.85 29.10
CA ALA A 55 33.23 -15.47 29.43
C ALA A 55 34.41 -14.64 29.98
N ILE A 56 35.65 -15.14 29.93
CA ILE A 56 36.86 -14.37 30.22
C ILE A 56 37.85 -14.53 29.06
N VAL A 57 37.42 -14.11 27.87
CA VAL A 57 38.36 -13.55 26.90
C VAL A 57 38.29 -12.05 27.10
N VAL A 58 39.33 -11.50 27.73
CA VAL A 58 39.63 -10.08 27.69
C VAL A 58 39.86 -9.75 26.22
N SER A 59 38.78 -9.37 25.53
CA SER A 59 38.88 -8.68 24.26
C SER A 59 39.53 -7.34 24.56
N THR A 60 40.82 -7.26 24.27
CA THR A 60 41.50 -5.99 24.05
C THR A 60 40.85 -5.37 22.82
N TYR A 61 39.72 -4.69 23.01
CA TYR A 61 39.20 -3.77 22.01
C TYR A 61 40.27 -2.67 21.86
N PRO A 62 40.94 -2.54 20.70
CA PRO A 62 41.72 -1.34 20.47
C PRO A 62 40.75 -0.16 20.56
N ALA A 63 41.13 0.85 21.34
CA ALA A 63 40.39 2.09 21.48
C ALA A 63 39.92 2.54 20.10
N GLN A 64 38.60 2.57 19.91
CA GLN A 64 37.96 2.99 18.69
C GLN A 64 38.39 4.44 18.47
N LYS A 65 39.38 4.66 17.59
CA LYS A 65 39.77 6.01 17.18
C LYS A 65 38.51 6.67 16.62
N ASN A 66 38.13 7.77 17.23
CA ASN A 66 36.98 8.59 16.84
C ASN A 66 36.97 8.79 15.32
N ALA A 67 36.10 8.06 14.61
CA ALA A 67 35.93 8.13 13.16
C ALA A 67 35.05 9.33 12.74
N ASN A 68 34.85 10.31 13.61
CA ASN A 68 33.96 11.45 13.39
C ASN A 68 34.74 12.73 13.06
N SER A 69 35.70 12.62 12.14
CA SER A 69 36.36 13.78 11.53
C SER A 69 36.42 13.57 10.03
N LEU A 70 35.26 13.61 9.37
CA LEU A 70 35.22 13.90 7.94
C LEU A 70 35.42 15.41 7.79
N THR A 71 36.68 15.84 7.85
CA THR A 71 37.07 17.18 7.44
C THR A 71 36.97 17.27 5.92
N PRO A 72 36.40 18.33 5.34
CA PRO A 72 36.44 18.54 3.90
C PRO A 72 37.90 18.61 3.43
N GLY A 73 38.35 17.62 2.65
CA GLY A 73 39.71 17.56 2.10
C GLY A 73 40.52 16.29 2.42
N SER A 74 39.98 15.27 3.09
CA SER A 74 40.64 13.97 3.20
C SER A 74 40.66 13.22 1.86
N ASP A 75 41.79 12.55 1.57
CA ASP A 75 42.05 11.76 0.36
C ASP A 75 40.84 10.88 -0.02
N PRO A 76 40.25 11.03 -1.23
CA PRO A 76 39.09 10.25 -1.66
C PRO A 76 39.33 8.72 -1.66
N GLY A 77 40.57 8.26 -1.52
CA GLY A 77 40.94 6.85 -1.42
C GLY A 77 40.74 6.18 -0.05
N SER A 78 40.52 6.92 1.05
CA SER A 78 40.47 6.33 2.40
C SER A 78 39.08 6.40 3.04
N VAL A 79 38.06 5.84 2.39
CA VAL A 79 36.84 5.48 3.13
C VAL A 79 37.19 4.36 4.13
N PRO A 80 36.88 4.50 5.43
CA PRO A 80 37.26 3.52 6.46
C PRO A 80 36.40 2.24 6.41
N PHE A 81 35.73 1.99 5.29
CA PHE A 81 34.80 0.90 5.08
C PHE A 81 35.32 0.00 3.97
N GLU A 82 35.30 -1.30 4.23
CA GLU A 82 35.57 -2.30 3.19
C GLU A 82 34.47 -2.23 2.12
N ALA A 83 34.87 -2.23 0.85
CA ALA A 83 33.93 -2.29 -0.25
C ALA A 83 33.29 -3.68 -0.28
N VAL A 84 31.99 -3.74 -0.02
CA VAL A 84 31.22 -4.98 -0.02
C VAL A 84 30.06 -4.87 -1.00
N ASP A 85 29.84 -5.95 -1.73
CA ASP A 85 28.68 -6.12 -2.58
C ASP A 85 27.43 -6.41 -1.75
N HIS A 86 26.34 -5.67 -1.99
CA HIS A 86 25.07 -5.98 -1.33
C HIS A 86 24.62 -7.41 -1.70
N PRO A 87 24.25 -8.25 -0.71
CA PRO A 87 23.96 -9.68 -0.95
C PRO A 87 22.68 -9.87 -1.77
N GLN A 88 21.71 -8.97 -1.61
CA GLN A 88 20.52 -8.94 -2.45
C GLN A 88 20.79 -8.12 -3.70
N LYS A 89 20.73 -8.77 -4.86
CA LYS A 89 20.85 -8.12 -6.16
C LYS A 89 19.46 -7.60 -6.61
N PRO A 90 19.40 -6.50 -7.39
CA PRO A 90 18.16 -6.01 -8.00
C PRO A 90 17.51 -7.09 -8.88
N SER A 91 16.19 -7.24 -8.77
CA SER A 91 15.39 -8.18 -9.58
C SER A 91 15.05 -7.61 -10.97
N THR A 92 14.37 -8.40 -11.80
CA THR A 92 13.84 -7.95 -13.10
C THR A 92 12.78 -6.86 -12.98
N LEU A 93 12.16 -6.69 -11.80
CA LEU A 93 11.16 -5.65 -11.52
C LEU A 93 11.72 -4.23 -11.62
N TRP A 94 13.04 -4.07 -11.63
CA TRP A 94 13.69 -2.78 -11.91
C TRP A 94 13.66 -2.40 -13.39
N GLY A 95 13.22 -3.28 -14.28
CA GLY A 95 13.08 -3.02 -15.71
C GLY A 95 14.36 -2.43 -16.31
N SER A 96 14.24 -1.27 -16.96
CA SER A 96 15.36 -0.54 -17.55
C SER A 96 15.96 0.55 -16.64
N ILE A 97 15.60 0.59 -15.35
CA ILE A 97 16.15 1.56 -14.41
C ILE A 97 17.65 1.30 -14.21
N THR A 98 18.43 2.36 -14.39
CA THR A 98 19.88 2.33 -14.19
C THR A 98 20.26 2.65 -12.74
N ARG A 99 21.37 2.06 -12.27
CA ARG A 99 21.97 2.36 -10.96
C ARG A 99 22.33 3.86 -10.83
N PRO A 100 22.38 4.41 -9.60
CA PRO A 100 22.11 3.75 -8.32
C PRO A 100 20.61 3.54 -8.05
N TYR A 101 20.26 2.43 -7.39
CA TYR A 101 18.89 2.14 -6.98
C TYR A 101 18.60 2.73 -5.60
N PRO A 102 17.45 3.40 -5.40
CA PRO A 102 17.08 3.95 -4.09
C PRO A 102 16.73 2.83 -3.12
N THR A 103 17.10 3.01 -1.85
CA THR A 103 16.86 2.02 -0.77
C THR A 103 15.83 2.45 0.25
N GLY A 104 15.30 3.67 0.16
CA GLY A 104 14.30 4.24 1.06
C GLY A 104 13.10 4.88 0.36
N ALA A 105 12.88 4.55 -0.93
CA ALA A 105 11.76 5.08 -1.67
C ALA A 105 10.43 4.49 -1.18
N TRP A 106 9.38 5.30 -1.13
CA TRP A 106 8.06 4.90 -0.62
C TRP A 106 7.40 3.77 -1.43
N TRP A 107 7.78 3.63 -2.69
CA TRP A 107 7.29 2.64 -3.65
C TRP A 107 8.16 1.38 -3.72
N LEU A 108 9.23 1.28 -2.92
CA LEU A 108 10.24 0.23 -3.07
C LEU A 108 9.66 -1.20 -2.95
N ASN A 109 8.58 -1.35 -2.18
CA ASN A 109 7.83 -2.61 -2.05
C ASN A 109 7.27 -3.14 -3.38
N LEU A 110 7.17 -2.32 -4.42
CA LEU A 110 6.71 -2.71 -5.75
C LEU A 110 7.81 -3.33 -6.63
N VAL A 111 9.07 -3.33 -6.19
CA VAL A 111 10.22 -3.84 -6.96
C VAL A 111 11.16 -4.73 -6.15
N VAL A 112 10.87 -4.95 -4.88
CA VAL A 112 11.64 -5.83 -3.98
C VAL A 112 10.87 -7.12 -3.75
N GLY A 113 11.59 -8.25 -3.72
CA GLY A 113 10.96 -9.57 -3.67
C GLY A 113 10.13 -9.80 -4.93
N ASP A 114 8.87 -10.20 -4.75
CA ASP A 114 7.90 -10.43 -5.82
C ASP A 114 7.18 -9.13 -6.26
N GLY A 115 7.45 -7.99 -5.61
CA GLY A 115 6.83 -6.70 -5.92
C GLY A 115 5.38 -6.55 -5.48
N ASP A 116 4.83 -7.54 -4.79
CA ASP A 116 3.42 -7.67 -4.42
C ASP A 116 3.07 -7.06 -3.05
N GLN A 117 4.04 -6.38 -2.42
CA GLN A 117 3.88 -5.75 -1.12
C GLN A 117 3.33 -4.33 -1.24
N GLN A 118 2.68 -3.87 -0.18
CA GLN A 118 1.96 -2.60 -0.18
C GLN A 118 2.92 -1.40 -0.29
N ALA A 119 2.64 -0.48 -1.21
CA ALA A 119 3.25 0.84 -1.28
C ALA A 119 2.20 1.93 -1.03
N VAL A 120 2.51 2.94 -0.22
CA VAL A 120 1.54 3.96 0.20
C VAL A 120 1.91 5.31 -0.38
N ALA A 121 1.03 5.86 -1.22
CA ALA A 121 1.18 7.21 -1.77
C ALA A 121 0.32 8.24 -1.02
N HIS A 122 -0.68 7.78 -0.28
CA HIS A 122 -1.78 8.56 0.29
C HIS A 122 -2.55 9.43 -0.74
N PRO A 123 -3.89 9.46 -0.67
CA PRO A 123 -4.73 8.74 0.28
C PRO A 123 -4.85 7.23 -0.05
N TYR A 124 -4.34 6.78 -1.20
CA TYR A 124 -4.35 5.38 -1.59
C TYR A 124 -3.07 4.63 -1.21
N ALA A 125 -3.24 3.32 -1.07
CA ALA A 125 -2.18 2.33 -1.09
C ALA A 125 -2.33 1.42 -2.32
N PHE A 126 -1.22 0.87 -2.78
CA PHE A 126 -1.13 0.09 -4.01
C PHE A 126 -0.41 -1.25 -3.78
N LYS A 127 -0.78 -2.26 -4.54
CA LYS A 127 -0.05 -3.53 -4.71
C LYS A 127 -0.07 -3.94 -6.16
N THR A 128 0.97 -4.63 -6.61
CA THR A 128 0.91 -5.38 -7.87
C THR A 128 0.31 -6.76 -7.58
N THR A 129 -0.47 -7.28 -8.51
CA THR A 129 -1.06 -8.61 -8.45
C THR A 129 -0.95 -9.28 -9.81
N SER A 130 -1.23 -10.57 -9.88
CA SER A 130 -1.34 -11.29 -11.17
C SER A 130 -2.47 -10.80 -12.07
N LYS A 131 -3.35 -9.91 -11.58
CA LYS A 131 -4.45 -9.30 -12.33
C LYS A 131 -4.20 -7.83 -12.68
N GLY A 132 -3.17 -7.20 -12.12
CA GLY A 132 -2.80 -5.81 -12.41
C GLY A 132 -2.47 -5.01 -11.16
N LEU A 133 -3.00 -3.79 -11.07
CA LEU A 133 -2.78 -2.88 -9.96
C LEU A 133 -3.97 -2.91 -9.00
N ALA A 134 -3.75 -3.42 -7.80
CA ALA A 134 -4.70 -3.30 -6.70
C ALA A 134 -4.57 -1.94 -6.01
N VAL A 135 -5.71 -1.33 -5.69
CA VAL A 135 -5.87 0.01 -5.13
C VAL A 135 -6.72 -0.10 -3.87
N SER A 136 -6.24 0.51 -2.78
CA SER A 136 -6.94 0.57 -1.50
C SER A 136 -7.02 2.01 -1.01
N TYR A 137 -8.22 2.50 -0.74
CA TYR A 137 -8.46 3.63 0.16
C TYR A 137 -8.51 3.10 1.61
N SER A 138 -7.35 2.69 2.13
CA SER A 138 -7.26 1.92 3.37
C SER A 138 -7.81 2.64 4.60
N ALA A 139 -7.85 3.98 4.59
CA ALA A 139 -8.42 4.79 5.67
C ALA A 139 -9.91 4.52 5.91
N TYR A 140 -10.65 3.99 4.91
CA TYR A 140 -12.04 3.55 5.08
C TYR A 140 -12.17 2.38 6.08
N ARG A 141 -11.11 1.58 6.25
CA ARG A 141 -11.04 0.42 7.15
C ARG A 141 -10.07 0.65 8.31
N ARG A 142 -9.92 1.91 8.72
CA ARG A 142 -9.02 2.25 9.83
C ARG A 142 -9.50 1.63 11.13
N VAL A 143 -8.62 0.89 11.79
CA VAL A 143 -8.83 0.34 13.13
C VAL A 143 -7.94 1.10 14.11
N MET A 144 -8.57 1.61 15.18
CA MET A 144 -7.90 2.36 16.23
C MET A 144 -7.92 1.57 17.53
N SER A 145 -6.79 1.60 18.24
CA SER A 145 -6.65 1.12 19.61
C SER A 145 -5.84 2.14 20.42
N ASP A 146 -5.72 1.91 21.72
CA ASP A 146 -4.83 2.67 22.61
C ASP A 146 -3.35 2.57 22.20
N LYS A 147 -2.96 1.51 21.47
CA LYS A 147 -1.56 1.21 21.11
C LYS A 147 -1.22 1.48 19.65
N SER A 148 -2.22 1.54 18.76
CA SER A 148 -1.96 1.58 17.33
C SER A 148 -3.13 2.12 16.52
N VAL A 149 -2.77 2.68 15.36
CA VAL A 149 -3.65 3.08 14.28
C VAL A 149 -3.25 2.26 13.07
N VAL A 150 -4.17 1.44 12.54
CA VAL A 150 -3.88 0.55 11.42
C VAL A 150 -4.89 0.79 10.30
N ASP A 151 -4.36 1.08 9.11
CA ASP A 151 -5.14 1.17 7.88
C ASP A 151 -5.04 -0.16 7.14
N ILE A 152 -6.11 -0.95 7.19
CA ILE A 152 -6.14 -2.29 6.58
C ILE A 152 -6.29 -2.17 5.06
N PHE A 153 -5.34 -2.74 4.34
CA PHE A 153 -5.39 -2.82 2.89
C PHE A 153 -6.54 -3.73 2.45
N GLY A 154 -7.40 -3.22 1.58
CA GLY A 154 -8.42 -3.99 0.87
C GLY A 154 -8.40 -3.56 -0.58
N GLU A 155 -8.51 -4.51 -1.51
CA GLU A 155 -8.47 -4.25 -2.96
C GLU A 155 -9.76 -3.58 -3.44
N ASP A 156 -10.06 -2.37 -2.95
CA ASP A 156 -11.28 -1.63 -3.28
C ASP A 156 -11.51 -1.59 -4.79
N TRP A 157 -10.42 -1.45 -5.56
CA TRP A 157 -10.37 -1.67 -7.00
C TRP A 157 -9.10 -2.38 -7.42
N THR A 158 -9.22 -3.31 -8.35
CA THR A 158 -8.09 -3.85 -9.13
C THR A 158 -8.25 -3.41 -10.58
N PHE A 159 -7.30 -2.59 -11.04
CA PHE A 159 -7.16 -2.19 -12.43
C PHE A 159 -6.35 -3.24 -13.18
N GLY A 160 -7.01 -3.92 -14.12
CA GLY A 160 -6.40 -4.95 -14.95
C GLY A 160 -6.78 -4.80 -16.41
N ALA A 161 -6.59 -5.89 -17.14
CA ALA A 161 -7.07 -6.05 -18.50
C ALA A 161 -7.77 -7.41 -18.63
N SER A 162 -8.68 -7.53 -19.60
CA SER A 162 -9.33 -8.81 -19.91
C SER A 162 -8.32 -9.87 -20.37
N ALA A 163 -7.28 -9.43 -21.08
CA ALA A 163 -6.13 -10.26 -21.43
C ALA A 163 -5.22 -10.48 -20.21
N ALA A 164 -4.61 -11.66 -20.10
CA ALA A 164 -3.75 -12.00 -18.97
C ALA A 164 -2.58 -11.02 -18.81
N VAL A 165 -2.32 -10.57 -17.59
CA VAL A 165 -1.10 -9.84 -17.22
C VAL A 165 0.05 -10.84 -17.12
N LEU A 166 1.10 -10.61 -17.90
CA LEU A 166 2.24 -11.52 -18.06
C LEU A 166 3.43 -11.12 -17.20
N ASP A 167 3.64 -9.81 -17.06
CA ASP A 167 4.79 -9.26 -16.32
C ASP A 167 4.50 -7.83 -15.85
N HIS A 168 5.27 -7.37 -14.87
CA HIS A 168 5.27 -5.99 -14.42
C HIS A 168 6.66 -5.52 -13.98
N TYR A 169 6.97 -4.25 -14.22
CA TYR A 169 8.25 -3.67 -13.81
C TYR A 169 8.19 -2.15 -13.72
N MET A 170 9.13 -1.57 -12.97
CA MET A 170 9.31 -0.13 -12.86
C MET A 170 9.86 0.46 -14.16
N VAL A 171 9.29 1.57 -14.62
CA VAL A 171 9.78 2.30 -15.80
C VAL A 171 10.28 3.71 -15.50
N ARG A 172 9.79 4.32 -14.41
CA ARG A 172 10.18 5.67 -14.02
C ARG A 172 9.83 5.94 -12.57
N TYR A 173 10.61 6.75 -11.89
CA TYR A 173 10.26 7.33 -10.61
C TYR A 173 10.91 8.70 -10.43
N ASP A 174 10.41 9.44 -9.45
CA ASP A 174 11.08 10.56 -8.80
C ASP A 174 10.74 10.56 -7.30
N LEU A 175 10.94 11.69 -6.60
CA LEU A 175 10.67 11.78 -5.16
C LEU A 175 9.17 11.61 -4.82
N LEU A 176 8.27 12.00 -5.72
CA LEU A 176 6.83 12.06 -5.51
C LEU A 176 6.06 11.07 -6.38
N THR A 177 6.64 10.56 -7.47
CA THR A 177 5.97 9.67 -8.43
C THR A 177 6.71 8.35 -8.64
N ALA A 178 5.96 7.32 -9.02
CA ALA A 178 6.46 6.00 -9.39
C ALA A 178 5.56 5.37 -10.45
N HIS A 179 6.14 4.85 -11.52
CA HIS A 179 5.41 4.31 -12.67
C HIS A 179 5.72 2.83 -12.85
N MET A 180 4.70 1.99 -12.67
CA MET A 180 4.77 0.55 -12.93
C MET A 180 4.16 0.26 -14.29
N TYR A 181 4.86 -0.49 -15.12
CA TYR A 181 4.38 -0.95 -16.42
C TYR A 181 3.95 -2.40 -16.31
N PHE A 182 2.82 -2.73 -16.93
CA PHE A 182 2.22 -4.05 -16.96
C PHE A 182 2.10 -4.50 -18.41
N VAL A 183 2.66 -5.67 -18.70
CA VAL A 183 2.59 -6.31 -20.01
C VAL A 183 1.40 -7.25 -20.01
N CYS A 184 0.51 -7.11 -21.00
CA CYS A 184 -0.61 -8.02 -21.19
C CYS A 184 -0.36 -8.94 -22.37
N ALA A 185 -1.10 -10.05 -22.43
CA ALA A 185 -1.23 -10.82 -23.65
C ALA A 185 -1.83 -9.97 -24.79
N GLU A 186 -1.81 -10.50 -26.02
CA GLU A 186 -2.38 -9.84 -27.21
C GLU A 186 -1.75 -8.48 -27.55
N ALA A 187 -0.48 -8.28 -27.13
CA ALA A 187 0.29 -7.05 -27.33
C ALA A 187 -0.35 -5.79 -26.71
N GLY A 188 -1.22 -5.97 -25.71
CA GLY A 188 -1.73 -4.89 -24.87
C GLY A 188 -0.78 -4.55 -23.72
N SER A 189 -0.90 -3.35 -23.17
CA SER A 189 -0.18 -2.96 -21.95
C SER A 189 -0.92 -1.85 -21.22
N PHE A 190 -0.57 -1.66 -19.95
CA PHE A 190 -0.97 -0.47 -19.21
C PHE A 190 0.11 -0.04 -18.21
N LYS A 191 0.04 1.21 -17.77
CA LYS A 191 1.00 1.80 -16.84
C LYS A 191 0.25 2.41 -15.66
N ALA A 192 0.57 1.96 -14.46
CA ALA A 192 0.12 2.62 -13.23
C ALA A 192 0.93 3.91 -13.04
N LEU A 193 0.25 5.04 -12.94
CA LEU A 193 0.84 6.37 -12.72
C LEU A 193 0.61 6.75 -11.25
N LEU A 194 1.54 6.37 -10.38
CA LEU A 194 1.40 6.58 -8.95
C LEU A 194 2.03 7.93 -8.55
N ALA A 195 1.29 8.73 -7.80
CA ALA A 195 1.77 10.00 -7.28
C ALA A 195 1.32 10.19 -5.83
N LYS A 196 2.26 10.62 -4.97
CA LYS A 196 1.97 10.98 -3.60
C LYS A 196 0.95 12.11 -3.52
N GLY A 197 -0.06 11.95 -2.69
CA GLY A 197 -1.11 12.95 -2.47
C GLY A 197 -2.14 13.05 -3.61
N SER A 198 -2.06 12.22 -4.67
CA SER A 198 -3.05 12.26 -5.75
C SER A 198 -4.40 11.75 -5.25
N PRO A 199 -5.50 12.52 -5.37
CA PRO A 199 -6.84 12.06 -4.99
C PRO A 199 -7.43 11.06 -5.98
N TYR A 200 -6.67 10.67 -7.01
CA TYR A 200 -7.05 9.64 -7.98
C TYR A 200 -6.00 8.53 -8.06
N ALA A 201 -6.45 7.28 -8.08
CA ALA A 201 -5.66 6.17 -8.61
C ALA A 201 -5.72 6.20 -10.14
N THR A 202 -4.57 6.14 -10.81
CA THR A 202 -4.48 6.45 -12.25
C THR A 202 -3.75 5.34 -13.02
N VAL A 203 -4.34 4.90 -14.13
CA VAL A 203 -3.76 3.91 -15.06
C VAL A 203 -3.88 4.39 -16.50
N GLU A 204 -2.78 4.36 -17.25
CA GLU A 204 -2.71 4.66 -18.68
C GLU A 204 -2.69 3.36 -19.48
N TYR A 205 -3.70 3.13 -20.32
CA TYR A 205 -3.81 1.96 -21.19
C TYR A 205 -3.24 2.23 -22.58
N THR A 206 -2.57 1.23 -23.14
CA THR A 206 -2.12 1.20 -24.53
C THR A 206 -2.53 -0.12 -25.17
N ARG A 207 -3.64 -0.09 -25.92
CA ARG A 207 -4.16 -1.23 -26.70
C ARG A 207 -4.49 -2.47 -25.84
N ALA A 208 -4.85 -2.28 -24.59
CA ALA A 208 -5.40 -3.34 -23.74
C ALA A 208 -6.87 -3.02 -23.45
N THR A 209 -7.70 -4.05 -23.28
CA THR A 209 -9.11 -3.92 -22.90
C THR A 209 -9.22 -3.82 -21.38
N PRO A 210 -9.54 -2.65 -20.79
CA PRO A 210 -9.60 -2.49 -19.34
C PRO A 210 -10.60 -3.42 -18.67
N GLU A 211 -10.20 -3.99 -17.52
CA GLU A 211 -11.08 -4.72 -16.63
C GLU A 211 -10.89 -4.18 -15.21
N LEU A 212 -11.93 -3.60 -14.62
CA LEU A 212 -11.90 -3.01 -13.28
C LEU A 212 -12.74 -3.88 -12.34
N LYS A 213 -12.10 -4.47 -11.33
CA LYS A 213 -12.75 -5.36 -10.36
C LYS A 213 -12.82 -4.71 -8.99
N PRO A 214 -14.00 -4.45 -8.43
CA PRO A 214 -14.13 -3.94 -7.08
C PRO A 214 -14.06 -5.05 -6.03
N LEU A 215 -13.73 -4.69 -4.78
CA LEU A 215 -13.76 -5.62 -3.64
C LEU A 215 -15.17 -6.11 -3.32
N ALA A 216 -16.16 -5.22 -3.43
CA ALA A 216 -17.55 -5.47 -3.09
C ALA A 216 -18.43 -5.37 -4.35
N PRO A 217 -19.58 -6.07 -4.40
CA PRO A 217 -20.47 -6.03 -5.56
C PRO A 217 -20.88 -4.61 -5.95
N ILE A 218 -21.03 -4.36 -7.25
CA ILE A 218 -21.58 -3.11 -7.76
C ILE A 218 -23.09 -3.08 -7.54
N VAL A 219 -23.56 -2.04 -6.83
CA VAL A 219 -24.98 -1.81 -6.50
C VAL A 219 -25.62 -0.82 -7.47
N SER A 220 -24.86 0.18 -7.94
CA SER A 220 -25.37 1.07 -8.99
C SER A 220 -24.23 1.68 -9.80
N VAL A 221 -24.56 1.99 -11.05
CA VAL A 221 -23.71 2.81 -11.93
C VAL A 221 -24.56 3.94 -12.51
N ASN A 222 -24.08 5.17 -12.33
CA ASN A 222 -24.76 6.40 -12.76
C ASN A 222 -26.19 6.54 -12.21
N GLY A 223 -26.41 6.10 -10.96
CA GLY A 223 -27.70 6.18 -10.28
C GLY A 223 -28.70 5.07 -10.66
N GLU A 224 -28.37 4.20 -11.61
CA GLU A 224 -29.22 3.07 -11.99
C GLU A 224 -28.85 1.81 -11.19
N ALA A 225 -29.84 1.22 -10.51
CA ALA A 225 -29.69 0.17 -9.51
C ALA A 225 -29.45 -1.25 -10.06
N GLU A 226 -28.93 -2.10 -9.17
CA GLU A 226 -28.51 -3.50 -9.35
C GLU A 226 -29.57 -4.44 -9.94
N ASP A 227 -30.85 -4.23 -9.64
CA ASP A 227 -31.94 -5.08 -10.15
C ASP A 227 -32.01 -5.06 -11.70
N ALA A 228 -31.43 -4.03 -12.34
CA ALA A 228 -31.25 -3.95 -13.79
C ALA A 228 -30.02 -4.71 -14.33
N MET A 229 -29.15 -5.23 -13.46
CA MET A 229 -27.84 -5.86 -13.79
C MET A 229 -27.78 -7.36 -13.45
N ASP A 230 -28.81 -7.93 -12.80
CA ASP A 230 -28.78 -9.30 -12.28
C ASP A 230 -29.00 -10.41 -13.33
N SER A 231 -29.12 -10.04 -14.61
CA SER A 231 -29.32 -11.01 -15.70
C SER A 231 -28.65 -10.65 -17.03
N TYR A 232 -28.15 -9.42 -17.18
CA TYR A 232 -27.54 -8.95 -18.42
C TYR A 232 -26.34 -8.04 -18.11
N GLU A 233 -25.26 -8.23 -18.86
CA GLU A 233 -24.18 -7.23 -18.95
C GLU A 233 -24.80 -5.91 -19.39
N LYS A 234 -24.81 -4.93 -18.50
CA LYS A 234 -25.34 -3.61 -18.81
C LYS A 234 -24.27 -2.82 -19.55
N LEU A 235 -24.56 -2.45 -20.79
CA LEU A 235 -23.70 -1.57 -21.56
C LEU A 235 -23.85 -0.12 -21.05
N VAL A 236 -22.76 0.44 -20.50
CA VAL A 236 -22.71 1.85 -20.07
C VAL A 236 -21.54 2.53 -20.80
N SER A 237 -21.79 3.68 -21.41
CA SER A 237 -20.77 4.42 -22.17
C SER A 237 -20.63 5.85 -21.66
N GLY A 238 -19.41 6.39 -21.67
CA GLY A 238 -19.15 7.76 -21.27
C GLY A 238 -17.69 8.00 -20.91
N THR A 239 -17.43 9.14 -20.28
CA THR A 239 -16.12 9.54 -19.75
C THR A 239 -16.10 9.65 -18.23
N ARG A 240 -17.26 9.53 -17.59
CA ARG A 240 -17.46 9.61 -16.14
C ARG A 240 -18.49 8.57 -15.72
N PHE A 241 -18.17 7.80 -14.69
CA PHE A 241 -19.03 6.78 -14.12
C PHE A 241 -19.06 6.94 -12.61
N GLU A 242 -20.24 7.13 -12.03
CA GLU A 242 -20.44 7.09 -10.59
C GLU A 242 -20.84 5.68 -10.18
N VAL A 243 -20.02 5.03 -9.36
CA VAL A 243 -20.20 3.64 -8.95
C VAL A 243 -20.44 3.58 -7.45
N LEU A 244 -21.54 2.94 -7.04
CA LEU A 244 -21.82 2.60 -5.65
C LEU A 244 -21.55 1.10 -5.45
N LEU A 245 -20.76 0.77 -4.42
CA LEU A 245 -20.46 -0.60 -4.05
C LEU A 245 -21.31 -1.06 -2.84
N GLY A 246 -21.50 -2.37 -2.71
CA GLY A 246 -22.30 -2.99 -1.63
C GLY A 246 -21.74 -2.80 -0.23
N ASN A 247 -20.47 -2.38 -0.11
CA ASN A 247 -19.85 -1.97 1.15
C ASN A 247 -20.08 -0.49 1.50
N GLY A 248 -20.93 0.21 0.75
CA GLY A 248 -21.28 1.62 0.92
C GLY A 248 -20.34 2.60 0.21
N GLN A 249 -19.18 2.17 -0.30
CA GLN A 249 -18.24 3.07 -0.93
C GLN A 249 -18.78 3.63 -2.26
N LYS A 250 -18.66 4.95 -2.42
CA LYS A 250 -18.91 5.63 -3.68
C LYS A 250 -17.59 5.98 -4.36
N TRP A 251 -17.50 5.67 -5.64
CA TRP A 251 -16.33 5.93 -6.47
C TRP A 251 -16.72 6.66 -7.75
N LEU A 252 -15.86 7.59 -8.19
CA LEU A 252 -15.95 8.23 -9.50
C LEU A 252 -14.84 7.66 -10.38
N ILE A 253 -15.23 7.07 -11.50
CA ILE A 253 -14.31 6.56 -12.51
C ILE A 253 -14.33 7.52 -13.70
N TYR A 254 -13.16 7.97 -14.12
CA TYR A 254 -12.96 8.90 -15.22
C TYR A 254 -12.17 8.24 -16.34
N ALA A 255 -12.53 8.56 -17.57
CA ALA A 255 -11.80 8.16 -18.78
C ALA A 255 -11.42 9.40 -19.59
N SER A 256 -10.17 9.47 -20.04
CA SER A 256 -9.67 10.60 -20.86
C SER A 256 -10.33 10.69 -22.24
N ALA A 257 -10.91 9.59 -22.72
CA ALA A 257 -11.70 9.50 -23.93
C ALA A 257 -12.92 8.60 -23.66
N PRO A 258 -14.03 8.74 -24.43
CA PRO A 258 -15.20 7.89 -24.24
C PRO A 258 -14.85 6.41 -24.28
N ILE A 259 -15.40 5.67 -23.32
CA ILE A 259 -15.23 4.22 -23.19
C ILE A 259 -16.60 3.58 -22.93
N ALA A 260 -16.80 2.39 -23.47
CA ALA A 260 -17.97 1.57 -23.23
C ALA A 260 -17.59 0.39 -22.33
N PHE A 261 -18.36 0.16 -21.28
CA PHE A 261 -18.20 -0.95 -20.35
C PHE A 261 -19.42 -1.87 -20.39
N ASN A 262 -19.17 -3.17 -20.43
CA ASN A 262 -20.10 -4.18 -19.95
C ASN A 262 -19.96 -4.23 -18.42
N VAL A 263 -21.03 -3.83 -17.73
CA VAL A 263 -21.06 -3.74 -16.26
C VAL A 263 -21.90 -4.89 -15.70
N ASN A 264 -21.37 -5.58 -14.70
CA ASN A 264 -22.09 -6.54 -13.88
C ASN A 264 -21.68 -6.36 -12.39
N LYS A 265 -22.18 -7.20 -11.48
CA LYS A 265 -21.85 -7.10 -10.05
C LYS A 265 -20.35 -7.24 -9.75
N SER A 266 -19.61 -7.95 -10.60
CA SER A 266 -18.20 -8.28 -10.41
C SER A 266 -17.25 -7.26 -11.01
N GLY A 267 -17.72 -6.26 -11.77
CA GLY A 267 -16.85 -5.23 -12.31
C GLY A 267 -17.34 -4.54 -13.58
N LEU A 268 -16.43 -3.75 -14.15
CA LEU A 268 -16.57 -3.05 -15.41
C LEU A 268 -15.54 -3.62 -16.38
N THR A 269 -16.00 -4.23 -17.47
CA THR A 269 -15.14 -4.76 -18.53
C THR A 269 -15.35 -3.94 -19.78
N ALA A 270 -14.29 -3.34 -20.32
CA ALA A 270 -14.42 -2.54 -21.53
C ALA A 270 -14.82 -3.42 -22.72
N VAL A 271 -15.63 -2.88 -23.62
CA VAL A 271 -16.10 -3.62 -24.79
C VAL A 271 -14.98 -3.81 -25.82
N GLU A 272 -14.01 -2.89 -25.85
CA GLU A 272 -12.91 -2.89 -26.80
C GLU A 272 -11.58 -2.47 -26.16
N ALA A 273 -10.49 -2.67 -26.91
CA ALA A 273 -9.17 -2.22 -26.50
C ALA A 273 -9.14 -0.70 -26.38
N TYR A 274 -8.67 -0.21 -25.24
CA TYR A 274 -8.65 1.22 -24.92
C TYR A 274 -7.25 1.80 -25.08
N ARG A 275 -7.20 3.08 -25.48
CA ARG A 275 -6.00 3.90 -25.48
C ARG A 275 -6.32 5.22 -24.79
N GLY A 276 -5.81 5.39 -23.59
CA GLY A 276 -6.09 6.57 -22.79
C GLY A 276 -5.87 6.30 -21.30
N VAL A 277 -6.25 7.28 -20.49
CA VAL A 277 -6.13 7.21 -19.05
C VAL A 277 -7.48 6.85 -18.44
N LEU A 278 -7.46 5.93 -17.49
CA LEU A 278 -8.54 5.69 -16.54
C LEU A 278 -8.10 6.14 -15.14
N ARG A 279 -9.02 6.76 -14.40
CA ARG A 279 -8.79 7.20 -13.02
C ARG A 279 -9.95 6.79 -12.15
N ALA A 280 -9.69 6.35 -10.92
CA ALA A 280 -10.73 6.18 -9.91
C ALA A 280 -10.45 7.07 -8.70
N ALA A 281 -11.50 7.70 -8.18
CA ALA A 281 -11.45 8.50 -6.96
C ALA A 281 -12.54 8.07 -5.99
N PHE A 282 -12.16 7.90 -4.72
CA PHE A 282 -13.10 7.67 -3.64
C PHE A 282 -13.84 8.97 -3.30
N VAL A 283 -15.16 8.90 -3.10
CA VAL A 283 -15.99 10.02 -2.64
C VAL A 283 -16.25 9.85 -1.15
N PRO A 284 -15.70 10.70 -0.27
CA PRO A 284 -15.95 10.62 1.16
C PRO A 284 -17.41 10.87 1.52
N HIS A 285 -17.86 10.16 2.54
CA HIS A 285 -19.23 10.30 3.05
C HIS A 285 -19.47 11.66 3.69
N GLY A 286 -20.66 12.21 3.45
CA GLY A 286 -21.13 13.47 4.05
C GLY A 286 -20.70 14.74 3.32
N CYS A 287 -19.92 14.63 2.24
CA CYS A 287 -19.55 15.74 1.37
C CYS A 287 -19.63 15.38 -0.12
N GLU A 288 -20.50 14.44 -0.48
CA GLU A 288 -20.53 13.80 -1.79
C GLU A 288 -20.71 14.81 -2.93
N SER A 289 -21.61 15.79 -2.78
CA SER A 289 -21.88 16.79 -3.82
C SER A 289 -20.67 17.69 -4.08
N GLU A 290 -20.09 18.26 -3.02
CA GLU A 290 -18.93 19.15 -3.10
C GLU A 290 -17.69 18.39 -3.60
N MET A 291 -17.42 17.21 -3.03
CA MET A 291 -16.27 16.42 -3.43
C MET A 291 -16.39 15.92 -4.86
N SER A 292 -17.57 15.49 -5.30
CA SER A 292 -17.76 15.05 -6.69
C SER A 292 -17.50 16.20 -7.66
N ALA A 293 -18.02 17.40 -7.38
CA ALA A 293 -17.76 18.58 -8.22
C ALA A 293 -16.27 18.95 -8.27
N LEU A 294 -15.57 18.86 -7.14
CA LEU A 294 -14.13 19.11 -7.08
C LEU A 294 -13.34 18.07 -7.85
N LEU A 295 -13.67 16.79 -7.68
CA LEU A 295 -13.04 15.70 -8.42
C LEU A 295 -13.31 15.79 -9.91
N ASP A 296 -14.51 16.19 -10.32
CA ASP A 296 -14.88 16.40 -11.73
C ASP A 296 -14.03 17.53 -12.34
N ALA A 297 -13.85 18.64 -11.62
CA ALA A 297 -13.08 19.80 -12.10
C ALA A 297 -11.60 19.51 -12.39
N TYR A 298 -10.98 18.57 -11.65
CA TYR A 298 -9.55 18.24 -11.77
C TYR A 298 -9.26 16.84 -12.34
N ALA A 299 -10.29 16.15 -12.86
CA ALA A 299 -10.16 14.79 -13.41
C ALA A 299 -9.18 14.68 -14.59
N ASN A 300 -8.93 15.76 -15.33
CA ASN A 300 -8.00 15.78 -16.45
C ASN A 300 -6.53 16.00 -16.06
N GLY A 301 -6.26 16.45 -14.82
CA GLY A 301 -4.90 16.70 -14.34
C GLY A 301 -4.23 15.43 -13.85
N VAL A 302 -3.34 14.85 -14.65
CA VAL A 302 -2.61 13.61 -14.32
C VAL A 302 -1.17 13.94 -13.88
N PRO A 303 -0.83 13.76 -12.59
CA PRO A 303 0.56 13.93 -12.14
C PRO A 303 1.43 12.79 -12.67
N VAL A 304 2.47 13.14 -13.44
CA VAL A 304 3.41 12.17 -14.05
C VAL A 304 4.87 12.41 -13.65
N ALA A 305 5.13 13.49 -12.92
CA ALA A 305 6.42 13.83 -12.35
C ALA A 305 6.25 14.84 -11.21
N GLY A 306 7.24 14.92 -10.32
CA GLY A 306 7.34 15.92 -9.27
C GLY A 306 8.78 16.30 -8.98
N THR A 307 9.00 17.53 -8.50
CA THR A 307 10.30 18.01 -8.06
C THR A 307 10.15 18.72 -6.72
N VAL A 308 11.10 18.48 -5.82
CA VAL A 308 11.17 19.13 -4.51
C VAL A 308 12.40 20.03 -4.53
N THR A 309 12.22 21.30 -4.16
CA THR A 309 13.31 22.26 -4.01
C THR A 309 13.22 22.85 -2.61
N VAL A 310 14.38 23.17 -2.03
CA VAL A 310 14.50 23.83 -0.73
C VAL A 310 15.36 25.06 -0.96
N ASP A 311 14.84 26.22 -0.59
CA ASP A 311 15.57 27.48 -0.59
C ASP A 311 15.86 27.89 0.85
N TYR A 312 17.15 28.07 1.16
CA TYR A 312 17.59 28.61 2.44
C TYR A 312 17.80 30.10 2.22
N GLY A 313 16.79 30.91 2.58
CA GLY A 313 16.88 32.37 2.44
C GLY A 313 18.20 32.89 3.02
N GLN A 314 18.87 33.81 2.30
CA GLN A 314 20.18 34.30 2.73
C GLN A 314 20.09 34.95 4.12
N GLU A 315 20.79 34.38 5.10
CA GLU A 315 21.02 35.04 6.38
C GLU A 315 21.97 36.24 6.16
N GLY A 316 21.44 37.44 6.37
CA GLY A 316 22.19 38.60 6.87
C GLY A 316 23.26 39.18 5.97
N GLU A 317 22.88 40.23 5.24
CA GLU A 317 23.77 41.35 4.95
C GLU A 317 24.46 41.77 6.26
N ALA A 318 25.79 41.67 6.30
CA ALA A 318 26.58 41.96 7.50
C ALA A 318 26.25 43.37 8.01
N ALA A 319 25.67 43.46 9.21
CA ALA A 319 25.50 44.72 9.90
C ALA A 319 26.89 45.38 10.04
N SER A 320 27.09 46.47 9.32
CA SER A 320 28.24 47.37 9.44
C SER A 320 28.42 47.74 10.91
N GLN A 321 29.59 47.41 11.48
CA GLN A 321 29.97 47.84 12.82
C GLN A 321 29.92 49.38 12.91
N PRO A 322 29.34 49.98 13.97
CA PRO A 322 29.48 51.40 14.22
C PRO A 322 30.93 51.68 14.63
N GLY A 323 31.57 52.64 13.95
CA GLY A 323 32.94 53.08 14.25
C GLY A 323 33.10 53.61 15.67
N GLU A 324 34.22 53.24 16.28
CA GLU A 324 34.69 53.74 17.56
C GLU A 324 35.12 55.22 17.43
N PRO A 325 34.64 56.15 18.29
CA PRO A 325 35.17 57.51 18.32
C PRO A 325 36.45 57.58 19.19
N ALA A 326 37.39 58.39 18.70
CA ALA A 326 38.65 58.75 19.36
C ALA A 326 38.46 59.60 20.63
#